data_AF-A0A2E0YE11-F1
#
_entry.id   AF-A0A2E0YE11-F1
#
_cell.length_a   1.000
_cell.length_b   1.000
_cell.length_c   1.000
_cell.angle_alpha   90.00
_cell.angle_beta   90.00
_cell.angle_gamma   90.00
#
_symmetry.space_group_name_H-M   'P 1'
#
loop_
_entity.id
_entity.type
_entity.pdbx_description
1 polymer ?
#
loop_
_entity_poly.entity_id
_entity_poly.type
_entity_poly.pdbx_seq_one_letter_code
_entity_poly.pdbx_strand_id
1 'polypeptide(L)'
;MGEQKHTGIVAGSFQKMADLIGRDVYFVNFLILMVFTVIEVAAVFYGESMSLNMVWAILIGVGIVKAYGIAAFFMHLKGDPIWYTRTALFPLVFVALMLWGIGLSNPDSILGLPSWCTPNWDYSYVTN
;
A
#
# COMPACT_ATOMS: atom_id res chain seq x y z
N MET A 1 20.14 -17.01 -19.06
CA MET A 1 19.88 -16.70 -17.64
C MET A 1 18.45 -17.12 -17.39
N GLY A 2 18.23 -18.32 -16.84
CA GLY A 2 16.89 -18.91 -16.78
C GLY A 2 16.03 -18.21 -15.73
N GLU A 3 14.85 -17.73 -16.12
CA GLU A 3 13.84 -17.25 -15.18
C GLU A 3 13.49 -18.38 -14.20
N GLN A 4 13.79 -18.17 -12.91
CA GLN A 4 13.35 -19.04 -11.84
C GLN A 4 11.83 -18.93 -11.75
N LYS A 5 11.11 -19.99 -12.12
CA LYS A 5 9.63 -20.00 -12.05
C LYS A 5 9.18 -19.71 -10.62
N HIS A 6 8.49 -18.58 -10.42
CA HIS A 6 8.05 -18.15 -9.11
C HIS A 6 6.91 -19.03 -8.58
N THR A 7 7.19 -19.91 -7.61
CA THR A 7 6.19 -20.83 -7.02
C THR A 7 5.39 -20.17 -5.89
N GLY A 8 4.07 -20.05 -6.06
CA GLY A 8 3.14 -19.46 -5.08
C GLY A 8 1.78 -19.14 -5.74
N ILE A 9 0.68 -19.13 -4.99
CA ILE A 9 -0.67 -18.94 -5.57
C ILE A 9 -0.77 -17.61 -6.34
N VAL A 10 -0.30 -16.53 -5.70
CA VAL A 10 -0.33 -15.18 -6.30
C VAL A 10 0.75 -15.09 -7.37
N ALA A 11 2.03 -15.21 -7.01
CA ALA A 11 3.10 -15.05 -8.00
C ALA A 11 3.08 -16.04 -9.18
N GLY A 12 2.50 -17.24 -9.01
CA GLY A 12 2.29 -18.20 -10.08
C GLY A 12 1.19 -17.79 -11.07
N SER A 13 0.18 -17.02 -10.64
CA SER A 13 -0.79 -16.44 -11.57
C SER A 13 -0.16 -15.33 -12.41
N PHE A 14 0.69 -14.49 -11.81
CA PHE A 14 1.48 -13.49 -12.53
C PHE A 14 2.43 -14.13 -13.56
N GLN A 15 3.14 -15.20 -13.18
CA GLN A 15 4.00 -15.96 -14.10
C GLN A 15 3.19 -16.54 -15.27
N LYS A 16 2.04 -17.14 -15.00
CA LYS A 16 1.17 -17.71 -16.04
C LYS A 16 0.63 -16.64 -16.99
N MET A 17 0.33 -15.45 -16.49
CA MET A 17 -0.05 -14.31 -17.34
C MET A 17 1.12 -13.81 -18.18
N ALA A 18 2.32 -13.73 -17.61
CA ALA A 18 3.54 -13.36 -18.31
C ALA A 18 3.88 -14.33 -19.46
N ASP A 19 3.83 -15.64 -19.18
CA ASP A 19 4.02 -16.71 -20.16
C ASP A 19 2.99 -16.62 -21.30
N LEU A 20 1.75 -16.20 -21.01
CA LEU A 20 0.67 -16.07 -21.99
C LEU A 20 0.78 -14.80 -22.84
N ILE A 21 1.32 -13.73 -22.27
CA ILE A 21 1.58 -12.44 -22.94
C ILE A 21 2.93 -12.47 -23.70
N GLY A 22 3.77 -13.47 -23.46
CA GLY A 22 5.11 -13.57 -24.06
C GLY A 22 6.03 -12.43 -23.61
N ARG A 23 5.80 -11.90 -22.42
CA ARG A 23 6.55 -10.80 -21.81
C ARG A 23 7.09 -11.25 -20.46
N ASP A 24 8.12 -10.56 -20.00
CA ASP A 24 8.73 -10.78 -18.68
C ASP A 24 7.71 -10.55 -17.55
N VAL A 25 7.81 -11.34 -16.48
CA VAL A 25 7.01 -11.22 -15.25
C VAL A 25 7.08 -9.84 -14.63
N TYR A 26 8.24 -9.19 -14.65
CA TYR A 26 8.42 -7.82 -14.14
C TYR A 26 7.58 -6.82 -14.92
N PHE A 27 7.50 -6.99 -16.24
CA PHE A 27 6.71 -6.11 -17.11
C PHE A 27 5.20 -6.30 -16.88
N VAL A 28 4.74 -7.54 -16.72
CA VAL A 28 3.33 -7.83 -16.44
C VAL A 28 2.94 -7.35 -15.03
N ASN A 29 3.80 -7.53 -14.03
CA ASN A 29 3.60 -6.99 -12.70
C ASN A 29 3.52 -5.45 -12.72
N PHE A 30 4.43 -4.78 -13.43
CA PHE A 30 4.38 -3.32 -13.62
C PHE A 30 3.04 -2.87 -14.21
N LEU A 31 2.58 -3.52 -15.28
CA LEU A 31 1.32 -3.17 -15.94
C LEU A 31 0.11 -3.36 -15.00
N ILE A 32 0.07 -4.47 -14.25
CA ILE A 32 -0.99 -4.75 -13.29
C ILE A 32 -1.01 -3.70 -12.17
N LEU A 33 0.16 -3.31 -11.66
CA LEU A 33 0.26 -2.26 -10.64
C LEU A 33 -0.23 -0.90 -11.16
N MET A 34 0.04 -0.59 -12.43
CA MET A 34 -0.49 0.61 -13.10
C MET A 34 -2.01 0.56 -13.29
N VAL A 35 -2.60 -0.59 -13.59
CA VAL A 35 -4.06 -0.73 -13.64
C VAL A 35 -4.66 -0.49 -12.26
N PHE A 36 -4.05 -1.05 -11.22
CA PHE A 36 -4.49 -0.83 -9.85
C PHE A 36 -4.35 0.63 -9.39
N THR A 37 -3.37 1.41 -9.84
CA THR A 37 -3.30 2.86 -9.54
C THR A 37 -4.43 3.62 -10.23
N VAL A 38 -4.77 3.28 -11.47
CA VAL A 38 -5.93 3.88 -12.15
C VAL A 38 -7.23 3.57 -11.40
N ILE A 39 -7.39 2.35 -10.88
CA ILE A 39 -8.57 1.97 -10.08
C ILE A 39 -8.66 2.79 -8.79
N GLU A 40 -7.56 3.02 -8.08
CA GLU A 40 -7.56 3.87 -6.87
C GLU A 40 -7.96 5.31 -7.19
N VAL A 41 -7.37 5.89 -8.25
CA VAL A 41 -7.70 7.26 -8.67
C VAL A 41 -9.18 7.35 -9.05
N ALA A 42 -9.70 6.37 -9.79
CA ALA A 42 -11.12 6.31 -10.12
C ALA A 42 -11.99 6.17 -8.87
N ALA A 43 -11.62 5.30 -7.92
CA ALA A 43 -12.37 5.11 -6.68
C ALA A 43 -12.42 6.38 -5.81
N VAL A 44 -11.33 7.15 -5.77
CA VAL A 44 -11.32 8.45 -5.08
C VAL A 44 -12.15 9.48 -5.83
N PHE A 45 -12.03 9.54 -7.16
CA PHE A 45 -12.76 10.49 -8.00
C PHE A 45 -14.29 10.30 -7.92
N TYR A 46 -14.75 9.05 -7.92
CA TYR A 46 -16.16 8.71 -7.78
C TYR A 46 -16.62 8.55 -6.32
N GLY A 47 -15.75 8.84 -5.35
CA GLY A 47 -15.97 8.56 -3.93
C GLY A 47 -17.18 9.26 -3.33
N GLU A 48 -17.60 10.42 -3.86
CA GLU A 48 -18.81 11.14 -3.40
C GLU A 48 -20.12 10.42 -3.75
N SER A 49 -20.10 9.57 -4.79
CA SER A 49 -21.25 8.78 -5.24
C SER A 49 -21.31 7.37 -4.64
N MET A 50 -20.26 6.95 -3.93
CA MET A 50 -20.13 5.63 -3.31
C MET A 50 -20.13 5.72 -1.78
N SER A 51 -20.43 4.61 -1.11
CA SER A 51 -20.30 4.56 0.35
C SER A 51 -18.83 4.65 0.76
N LEU A 52 -18.56 5.43 1.80
CA LEU A 52 -17.20 5.61 2.35
C LEU A 52 -16.51 4.26 2.63
N ASN A 53 -17.25 3.31 3.20
CA ASN A 53 -16.76 1.97 3.50
C ASN A 53 -16.29 1.21 2.25
N MET A 54 -16.96 1.42 1.12
CA MET A 54 -16.60 0.78 -0.14
C MET A 54 -15.32 1.38 -0.74
N VAL A 55 -15.18 2.71 -0.68
CA VAL A 55 -13.95 3.40 -1.12
C VAL A 55 -12.77 2.93 -0.26
N TRP A 56 -12.95 2.86 1.06
CA TRP A 56 -11.93 2.36 1.99
C TRP A 56 -11.55 0.90 1.70
N ALA A 57 -12.53 0.03 1.46
CA ALA A 57 -12.28 -1.36 1.12
C ALA A 57 -11.44 -1.49 -0.16
N ILE A 58 -11.74 -0.68 -1.19
CA ILE A 58 -10.96 -0.65 -2.44
C ILE A 58 -9.55 -0.15 -2.18
N LEU A 59 -9.37 1.00 -1.52
CA LEU A 59 -8.05 1.58 -1.28
C LEU A 59 -7.15 0.66 -0.44
N ILE A 60 -7.69 0.08 0.64
CA ILE A 60 -6.94 -0.83 1.51
C ILE A 60 -6.65 -2.14 0.78
N GLY A 61 -7.66 -2.72 0.13
CA GLY A 61 -7.50 -3.99 -0.60
C GLY A 61 -6.48 -3.90 -1.73
N VAL A 62 -6.59 -2.85 -2.56
CA VAL A 62 -5.65 -2.60 -3.65
C VAL A 62 -4.25 -2.27 -3.11
N GLY A 63 -4.16 -1.48 -2.04
CA GLY A 63 -2.89 -1.15 -1.38
C GLY A 63 -2.12 -2.39 -0.90
N ILE A 64 -2.81 -3.38 -0.32
CA ILE A 64 -2.19 -4.65 0.12
C ILE A 64 -1.65 -5.44 -1.07
N VAL A 65 -2.44 -5.58 -2.13
CA VAL A 65 -2.02 -6.31 -3.34
C VAL A 65 -0.80 -5.64 -3.98
N LYS A 66 -0.76 -4.31 -4.03
CA LYS A 66 0.39 -3.57 -4.54
C LYS A 66 1.64 -3.74 -3.69
N ALA A 67 1.50 -3.60 -2.38
CA ALA A 67 2.62 -3.80 -1.46
C ALA A 67 3.25 -5.19 -1.64
N TYR A 68 2.42 -6.23 -1.83
CA TYR A 68 2.89 -7.56 -2.18
C TYR A 68 3.60 -7.60 -3.54
N GLY A 69 3.01 -7.03 -4.60
CA GLY A 69 3.60 -7.02 -5.94
C GLY A 69 4.96 -6.31 -6.01
N ILE A 70 5.14 -5.24 -5.24
CA ILE A 70 6.42 -4.53 -5.14
C ILE A 70 7.44 -5.34 -4.34
N ALA A 71 7.05 -5.84 -3.17
CA ALA A 71 7.96 -6.60 -2.30
C ALA A 71 8.41 -7.92 -2.96
N ALA A 72 7.48 -8.65 -3.56
CA ALA A 72 7.75 -9.97 -4.14
C ALA A 72 8.61 -9.90 -5.41
N PHE A 73 8.34 -8.94 -6.31
CA PHE A 73 8.98 -8.87 -7.62
C PHE A 73 10.03 -7.76 -7.72
N PHE A 74 9.72 -6.52 -7.36
CA PHE A 74 10.70 -5.42 -7.52
C PHE A 74 11.79 -5.43 -6.46
N MET A 75 11.48 -5.84 -5.23
CA MET A 75 12.48 -5.96 -4.15
C MET A 75 13.13 -7.36 -4.08
N HIS A 76 12.75 -8.29 -4.96
CA HIS A 76 13.30 -9.66 -5.02
C HIS A 76 13.16 -10.49 -3.74
N LEU A 77 12.38 -10.07 -2.73
CA LEU A 77 12.26 -10.77 -1.44
C LEU A 77 11.81 -12.24 -1.57
N LYS A 78 11.11 -12.58 -2.66
CA LYS A 78 10.64 -13.94 -2.89
C LYS A 78 11.74 -14.90 -3.34
N GLY A 79 12.78 -14.39 -4.00
CA GLY A 79 13.97 -15.16 -4.40
C GLY A 79 15.05 -15.18 -3.33
N ASP A 80 14.97 -14.26 -2.36
CA ASP A 80 15.96 -14.07 -1.31
C ASP A 80 15.72 -14.97 -0.08
N PRO A 81 16.77 -15.30 0.69
CA PRO A 81 16.62 -16.11 1.89
C PRO A 81 15.73 -15.41 2.93
N ILE A 82 14.99 -16.23 3.69
CA ILE A 82 13.90 -15.79 4.59
C ILE A 82 14.28 -14.71 5.62
N TRP A 83 15.56 -14.59 5.96
CA TRP A 83 16.08 -13.58 6.87
C TRP A 83 15.86 -12.16 6.36
N TYR A 84 15.96 -11.92 5.04
CA TYR A 84 15.71 -10.61 4.44
C TYR A 84 14.22 -10.22 4.49
N THR A 85 13.31 -11.20 4.38
CA THR A 85 11.87 -10.94 4.55
C THR A 85 11.55 -10.59 6.01
N ARG A 86 12.23 -11.22 6.97
CA ARG A 86 12.06 -10.91 8.40
C ARG A 86 12.56 -9.50 8.75
N THR A 87 13.70 -9.08 8.21
CA THR A 87 14.22 -7.72 8.43
C THR A 87 13.38 -6.67 7.71
N ALA A 88 12.80 -6.97 6.54
CA ALA A 88 11.87 -6.07 5.86
C ALA A 88 10.53 -5.88 6.61
N LEU A 89 10.10 -6.88 7.38
CA LEU A 89 8.91 -6.78 8.24
C LEU A 89 9.14 -5.93 9.49
N PHE A 90 10.38 -5.85 9.99
CA PHE A 90 10.72 -5.08 11.20
C PHE A 90 10.24 -3.61 11.16
N PRO A 91 10.53 -2.80 10.11
CA PRO A 91 10.04 -1.42 10.04
C PRO A 91 8.52 -1.33 9.95
N LEU A 92 7.84 -2.28 9.31
CA LEU A 92 6.37 -2.33 9.29
C LEU A 92 5.78 -2.56 10.68
N VAL A 93 6.34 -3.52 11.42
CA VAL A 93 5.95 -3.79 12.80
C VAL A 93 6.22 -2.58 13.69
N PHE A 94 7.37 -1.93 13.52
CA PHE A 94 7.72 -0.74 14.28
C PHE A 94 6.76 0.43 14.02
N VAL A 95 6.42 0.71 12.75
CA VAL A 95 5.41 1.74 12.41
C VAL A 95 4.05 1.40 13.00
N ALA A 96 3.62 0.14 12.92
CA ALA A 96 2.36 -0.30 13.54
C ALA A 96 2.36 -0.07 15.06
N LEU A 97 3.47 -0.39 15.73
CA LEU A 97 3.65 -0.14 17.16
C LEU A 97 3.66 1.37 17.48
N MET A 98 4.27 2.21 16.64
CA MET A 98 4.23 3.66 16.81
C MET A 98 2.82 4.22 16.67
N LEU A 99 2.08 3.80 15.64
CA LEU A 99 0.69 4.22 15.43
C LEU A 99 -0.21 3.76 16.58
N TRP A 100 -0.01 2.52 17.04
CA TRP A 100 -0.72 1.99 18.21
C TRP A 100 -0.37 2.77 19.49
N GLY A 101 0.91 3.05 19.71
CA GLY A 101 1.39 3.82 20.86
C GLY A 101 0.80 5.23 20.90
N ILE A 102 0.89 5.97 19.79
CA ILE A 102 0.31 7.31 19.67
C ILE A 102 -1.21 7.26 19.85
N GLY A 103 -1.86 6.24 19.29
CA GLY A 103 -3.30 6.00 19.40
C GLY A 103 -3.78 5.78 20.83
N LEU A 104 -3.01 5.08 21.67
CA LEU A 104 -3.33 4.82 23.07
C LEU A 104 -2.85 5.90 24.04
N SER A 105 -1.82 6.68 23.70
CA SER A 105 -1.21 7.64 24.62
C SER A 105 -1.89 9.01 24.66
N ASN A 106 -2.87 9.30 23.79
CA ASN A 106 -3.59 10.59 23.80
C ASN A 106 -5.10 10.38 23.61
N PRO A 107 -5.97 10.99 24.44
CA PRO A 107 -7.44 10.88 24.29
C PRO A 107 -7.98 11.54 23.01
N ASP A 108 -7.22 12.49 22.43
CA ASP A 108 -7.55 13.19 21.18
C ASP A 108 -6.79 12.66 19.96
N SER A 109 -6.06 11.53 20.08
CA SER A 109 -5.01 11.12 19.14
C SER A 109 -5.41 11.13 17.66
N ILE A 110 -6.53 10.48 17.31
CA ILE A 110 -7.02 10.37 15.92
C ILE A 110 -8.08 11.44 15.61
N LEU A 111 -8.86 11.84 16.60
CA LEU A 111 -9.97 12.77 16.45
C LEU A 111 -9.51 14.24 16.37
N GLY A 112 -8.30 14.55 16.84
CA GLY A 112 -7.66 15.86 16.73
C GLY A 112 -6.86 16.11 15.44
N LEU A 113 -6.71 15.10 14.55
CA LEU A 113 -5.99 15.29 13.28
C LEU A 113 -6.59 16.40 12.39
N PRO A 114 -7.93 16.54 12.26
CA PRO A 114 -8.51 17.63 11.48
C PRO A 114 -8.07 19.01 12.01
N SER A 115 -7.99 19.20 13.33
CA SER A 115 -7.54 20.47 13.91
C SER A 115 -6.05 20.76 13.72
N TRP A 116 -5.19 19.74 13.54
CA TRP A 116 -3.81 19.93 13.09
C TRP A 116 -3.79 20.39 11.64
N CYS A 117 -4.45 19.63 10.75
CA CYS A 117 -4.29 19.79 9.30
C CYS A 117 -4.95 21.07 8.78
N THR A 118 -5.91 21.61 9.52
CA THR A 118 -6.50 22.93 9.29
C THR A 118 -6.48 23.73 10.59
N PRO A 119 -5.31 24.29 10.98
CA PRO A 119 -5.25 25.19 12.13
C PRO A 119 -6.14 26.39 11.83
N ASN A 120 -7.01 26.77 12.78
CA ASN A 120 -7.70 28.04 12.67
C ASN A 120 -6.69 29.17 12.94
N TRP A 121 -6.26 29.86 11.88
CA TRP A 121 -5.33 30.99 11.95
C TRP A 121 -5.96 32.29 12.46
N ASP A 122 -7.27 32.31 12.79
CA ASP A 122 -7.98 33.51 13.28
C ASP A 122 -7.41 34.10 14.58
N TYR A 123 -6.60 33.34 15.31
CA TYR A 123 -5.97 33.80 16.55
C TYR A 123 -4.52 34.29 16.37
N SER A 124 -3.94 34.24 15.16
CA SER A 124 -2.52 34.63 14.95
C SER A 124 -2.33 36.08 14.51
N TYR A 125 -3.38 36.92 14.48
CA TYR A 125 -3.29 38.34 14.10
C TYR A 125 -3.87 39.35 15.11
N VAL A 126 -4.08 38.99 16.39
CA VAL A 126 -4.53 39.91 17.44
C VAL A 126 -3.91 39.43 18.76
N THR A 127 -3.04 40.13 19.51
CA THR A 127 -2.59 41.54 19.60
C THR A 127 -1.26 41.61 20.37
N ASN A 128 -0.58 42.76 20.26
CA ASN A 128 0.42 43.28 21.21
C ASN A 128 0.11 43.01 22.69
#